data_AF-A0A3P5XMW1-F1
#
_entry.id   AF-A0A3P5XMW1-F1
#
_cell.length_a   1.000
_cell.length_b   1.000
_cell.length_c   1.000
_cell.angle_alpha   90.00
_cell.angle_beta   90.00
_cell.angle_gamma   90.00
#
_symmetry.space_group_name_H-M   'P 1'
#
loop_
_entity.id
_entity.type
_entity.pdbx_description
1 polymer ?
#
loop_
_entity_poly.entity_id
_entity_poly.type
_entity_poly.pdbx_seq_one_letter_code
_entity_poly.pdbx_strand_id
1 'polypeptide(L)'
;MKKKLMLVVVLLLSMGAVSVKAEGMAVNTQFTTQGYLSEVTVSPFNVGDQQISVHVGSFGYVFTSVNGEKLEVPNIKHKVTCDKTKTWIYYPDCYEREWETSGYRAGEDGNYTVKLKKPLAEGDKVTLSFADDGNLYLGQLVFEDGKTQNERLQKEREAEEQQYAEELFKRSIEEETNKTWYQRLGDSIQDQWWNFKGWWRG
;
A
#
# COMPACT_ATOMS: atom_id res chain seq x y z
N MET A 1 -49.02 -14.37 17.32
CA MET A 1 -47.56 -14.43 17.03
C MET A 1 -47.38 -14.55 15.52
N LYS A 2 -46.81 -13.54 14.86
CA LYS A 2 -46.51 -13.41 13.40
C LYS A 2 -46.85 -11.96 13.01
N LYS A 3 -45.91 -11.03 13.17
CA LYS A 3 -45.92 -9.66 12.57
C LYS A 3 -44.72 -8.80 13.00
N LYS A 4 -43.89 -9.24 13.96
CA LYS A 4 -42.66 -8.53 14.39
C LYS A 4 -41.38 -8.93 13.63
N LEU A 5 -41.48 -9.66 12.53
CA LEU A 5 -40.31 -10.19 11.80
C LEU A 5 -40.06 -9.56 10.42
N MET A 6 -40.83 -8.53 10.03
CA MET A 6 -40.80 -7.98 8.67
C MET A 6 -39.93 -6.72 8.49
N LEU A 7 -39.51 -6.05 9.57
CA LEU A 7 -38.72 -4.82 9.46
C LEU A 7 -37.19 -5.05 9.49
N VAL A 8 -36.74 -6.25 9.89
CA VAL A 8 -35.31 -6.62 9.85
C VAL A 8 -34.92 -7.26 8.50
N VAL A 9 -35.89 -7.72 7.70
CA VAL A 9 -35.61 -8.39 6.41
C VAL A 9 -35.40 -7.39 5.27
N VAL A 10 -35.92 -6.16 5.37
CA VAL A 10 -35.79 -5.15 4.30
C VAL A 10 -34.41 -4.49 4.27
N LEU A 11 -33.68 -4.45 5.39
CA LEU A 11 -32.31 -3.94 5.41
C LEU A 11 -31.25 -4.94 4.90
N LEU A 12 -31.61 -6.22 4.73
CA LEU A 12 -30.69 -7.28 4.31
C LEU A 12 -30.73 -7.59 2.80
N LEU A 13 -31.60 -6.92 2.02
CA LEU A 13 -31.82 -7.23 0.60
C LEU A 13 -31.29 -6.17 -0.38
N SER A 14 -30.65 -5.10 0.09
CA SER A 14 -29.99 -4.11 -0.81
C SER A 14 -28.51 -4.40 -1.07
N MET A 15 -27.93 -5.43 -0.46
CA MET A 15 -26.61 -5.95 -0.83
C MET A 15 -26.71 -6.84 -2.07
N GLY A 16 -27.19 -6.27 -3.17
CA GLY A 16 -26.83 -6.77 -4.49
C GLY A 16 -25.34 -6.55 -4.64
N ALA A 17 -24.54 -7.56 -4.27
CA ALA A 17 -23.13 -7.63 -4.62
C ALA A 17 -23.04 -7.69 -6.15
N VAL A 18 -23.04 -6.53 -6.79
CA VAL A 18 -22.40 -6.38 -8.10
C VAL A 18 -20.92 -6.59 -7.85
N SER A 19 -20.51 -7.86 -7.86
CA SER A 19 -19.16 -8.25 -8.26
C SER A 19 -19.03 -7.81 -9.71
N VAL A 20 -18.70 -6.54 -9.91
CA VAL A 20 -18.15 -6.08 -11.16
C VAL A 20 -16.76 -6.72 -11.21
N LYS A 21 -16.70 -7.89 -11.83
CA LYS A 21 -15.45 -8.48 -12.27
C LYS A 21 -14.90 -7.50 -13.30
N ALA A 22 -14.02 -6.60 -12.86
CA ALA A 22 -13.22 -5.79 -13.76
C ALA A 22 -12.25 -6.76 -14.45
N GLU A 23 -12.71 -7.31 -15.57
CA GLU A 23 -11.85 -7.94 -16.55
C GLU A 23 -10.96 -6.86 -17.17
N GLY A 24 -9.65 -7.10 -17.12
CA GLY A 24 -8.66 -6.30 -17.83
C GLY A 24 -7.94 -5.28 -16.96
N MET A 25 -7.03 -5.75 -16.11
CA MET A 25 -5.65 -5.27 -15.98
C MET A 25 -5.01 -6.08 -14.85
N ALA A 26 -3.98 -6.87 -15.18
CA ALA A 26 -3.08 -7.40 -14.17
C ALA A 26 -2.34 -6.20 -13.55
N VAL A 27 -2.92 -5.59 -12.52
CA VAL A 27 -2.27 -4.50 -11.80
C VAL A 27 -1.35 -5.14 -10.78
N ASN A 28 -0.05 -4.84 -10.89
CA ASN A 28 0.95 -5.02 -9.84
C ASN A 28 0.57 -4.18 -8.58
N THR A 29 -0.56 -4.46 -7.91
CA THR A 29 -1.06 -3.73 -6.72
C THR A 29 -0.32 -4.08 -5.42
N GLN A 30 0.90 -4.60 -5.49
CA GLN A 30 1.61 -5.03 -4.28
C GLN A 30 2.46 -3.94 -3.63
N PHE A 31 2.66 -2.80 -4.28
CA PHE A 31 3.46 -1.71 -3.72
C PHE A 31 2.61 -0.47 -3.40
N THR A 32 2.77 0.05 -2.20
CA THR A 32 2.33 1.38 -1.81
C THR A 32 3.46 2.38 -2.07
N THR A 33 3.20 3.35 -2.93
CA THR A 33 4.14 4.44 -3.24
C THR A 33 4.07 5.52 -2.15
N GLN A 34 5.23 5.94 -1.65
CA GLN A 34 5.34 7.11 -0.77
C GLN A 34 6.43 8.04 -1.33
N GLY A 35 6.01 9.13 -1.99
CA GLY A 35 6.91 10.10 -2.63
C GLY A 35 6.68 10.25 -4.14
N TYR A 36 7.62 10.91 -4.82
CA TYR A 36 7.56 11.20 -6.26
C TYR A 36 8.50 10.28 -7.05
N LEU A 37 7.96 9.20 -7.58
CA LEU A 37 8.73 8.18 -8.29
C LEU A 37 8.46 8.25 -9.80
N SER A 38 9.04 9.23 -10.51
CA SER A 38 8.86 9.35 -11.96
C SER A 38 9.79 8.46 -12.80
N GLU A 39 10.88 7.95 -12.20
CA GLU A 39 11.95 7.27 -12.96
C GLU A 39 12.42 5.95 -12.33
N VAL A 40 11.63 5.39 -11.39
CA VAL A 40 11.96 4.13 -10.72
C VAL A 40 11.02 3.03 -11.17
N THR A 41 11.59 1.90 -11.61
CA THR A 41 10.82 0.70 -11.96
C THR A 41 11.30 -0.48 -11.13
N VAL A 42 10.38 -1.21 -10.52
CA VAL A 42 10.68 -2.46 -9.79
C VAL A 42 10.02 -3.60 -10.54
N SER A 43 10.79 -4.65 -10.82
CA SER A 43 10.26 -5.84 -11.47
C SER A 43 9.31 -6.58 -10.52
N PRO A 44 8.24 -7.20 -11.04
CA PRO A 44 7.36 -8.04 -10.22
C PRO A 44 8.17 -9.13 -9.52
N PHE A 45 7.86 -9.40 -8.25
CA PHE A 45 8.41 -10.49 -7.47
C PHE A 45 7.33 -11.10 -6.58
N ASN A 46 7.55 -12.32 -6.13
CA ASN A 46 6.61 -13.12 -5.35
C ASN A 46 7.20 -13.55 -4.00
N VAL A 47 6.31 -14.00 -3.12
CA VAL A 47 6.70 -14.75 -1.92
C VAL A 47 7.52 -15.97 -2.36
N GLY A 48 8.68 -16.19 -1.74
CA GLY A 48 9.66 -17.19 -2.12
C GLY A 48 10.81 -16.67 -2.98
N ASP A 49 10.72 -15.47 -3.56
CA ASP A 49 11.84 -14.88 -4.29
C ASP A 49 12.94 -14.43 -3.32
N GLN A 50 14.19 -14.56 -3.76
CA GLN A 50 15.37 -14.14 -3.01
C GLN A 50 16.05 -12.91 -3.63
N GLN A 51 15.56 -12.44 -4.77
CA GLN A 51 16.14 -11.32 -5.49
C GLN A 51 15.05 -10.39 -6.01
N ILE A 52 15.33 -9.09 -6.00
CA ILE A 52 14.42 -8.06 -6.52
C ILE A 52 15.21 -7.21 -7.51
N SER A 53 14.72 -7.14 -8.74
CA SER A 53 15.32 -6.33 -9.80
C SER A 53 14.71 -4.93 -9.81
N VAL A 54 15.57 -3.92 -9.78
CA VAL A 54 15.22 -2.50 -9.65
C VAL A 54 15.94 -1.72 -10.75
N HIS A 55 15.26 -0.72 -11.30
CA HIS A 55 15.81 0.30 -12.17
C HIS A 55 15.56 1.67 -11.54
N VAL A 56 16.61 2.45 -11.26
CA VAL A 56 16.55 3.73 -10.50
C VAL A 56 17.25 4.89 -11.23
N GLY A 57 17.67 4.67 -12.47
CA GLY A 57 18.53 5.60 -13.22
C GLY A 57 20.02 5.35 -12.97
N SER A 58 20.85 5.85 -13.88
CA SER A 58 22.30 5.63 -13.87
C SER A 58 22.90 6.02 -12.52
N PHE A 59 23.64 5.10 -11.91
CA PHE A 59 24.33 5.32 -10.64
C PHE A 59 23.45 5.69 -9.44
N GLY A 60 22.12 5.54 -9.54
CA GLY A 60 21.22 5.76 -8.41
C GLY A 60 21.45 4.76 -7.27
N TYR A 61 20.83 5.03 -6.14
CA TYR A 61 20.97 4.24 -4.92
C TYR A 61 19.65 3.55 -4.57
N VAL A 62 19.76 2.29 -4.17
CA VAL A 62 18.63 1.47 -3.71
C VAL A 62 18.93 0.96 -2.31
N PHE A 63 18.17 1.44 -1.34
CA PHE A 63 18.22 0.95 0.03
C PHE A 63 17.02 0.04 0.29
N THR A 64 17.27 -1.16 0.82
CA THR A 64 16.21 -2.12 1.11
C THR A 64 16.13 -2.39 2.60
N SER A 65 14.91 -2.45 3.12
CA SER A 65 14.62 -2.93 4.47
C SER A 65 13.56 -4.02 4.41
N VAL A 66 13.73 -5.09 5.19
CA VAL A 66 12.75 -6.18 5.33
C VAL A 66 12.29 -6.18 6.79
N ASN A 67 10.97 -6.05 7.02
CA ASN A 67 10.37 -5.94 8.35
C ASN A 67 11.01 -4.84 9.23
N GLY A 68 11.48 -3.76 8.60
CA GLY A 68 12.15 -2.64 9.27
C GLY A 68 13.66 -2.84 9.49
N GLU A 69 14.21 -4.04 9.28
CA GLU A 69 15.66 -4.26 9.32
C GLU A 69 16.27 -3.87 7.97
N LYS A 70 17.19 -2.90 7.99
CA LYS A 70 17.93 -2.51 6.78
C LYS A 70 18.86 -3.64 6.35
N LEU A 71 18.80 -3.99 5.07
CA LEU A 71 19.73 -4.93 4.46
C LEU A 71 21.11 -4.28 4.35
N GLU A 72 22.11 -4.84 5.02
CA GLU A 72 23.48 -4.38 4.88
C GLU A 72 24.14 -4.97 3.63
N VAL A 73 24.61 -4.10 2.74
CA VAL A 73 25.33 -4.46 1.51
C VAL A 73 26.74 -3.88 1.57
N PRO A 74 27.80 -4.71 1.45
CA PRO A 74 29.18 -4.25 1.50
C PRO A 74 29.55 -3.44 0.25
N ASN A 75 30.51 -2.52 0.40
CA ASN A 75 31.07 -1.77 -0.72
C ASN A 75 31.76 -2.70 -1.74
N ILE A 76 31.69 -2.30 -3.00
CA ILE A 76 32.30 -3.01 -4.12
C ILE A 76 33.65 -2.36 -4.42
N LYS A 77 34.72 -3.15 -4.39
CA LYS A 77 36.07 -2.73 -4.75
C LYS A 77 36.28 -2.87 -6.25
N HIS A 78 36.75 -1.80 -6.88
CA HIS A 78 37.11 -1.75 -8.28
C HIS A 78 38.61 -1.59 -8.42
N LYS A 79 39.20 -2.27 -9.41
CA LYS A 79 40.62 -2.17 -9.72
C LYS A 79 40.84 -2.13 -11.23
N VAL A 80 41.49 -1.09 -11.70
CA VAL A 80 42.03 -1.01 -13.05
C VAL A 80 43.48 -1.47 -13.00
N THR A 81 43.80 -2.53 -13.72
CA THR A 81 45.17 -3.02 -13.89
C THR A 81 45.66 -2.69 -15.29
N CYS A 82 46.89 -2.21 -15.37
CA CYS A 82 47.53 -1.88 -16.63
C CYS A 82 48.33 -3.08 -17.13
N ASP A 83 48.00 -3.56 -18.33
CA ASP A 83 48.76 -4.61 -18.98
C ASP A 83 50.09 -4.04 -19.51
N LYS A 84 51.17 -4.30 -18.75
CA LYS A 84 52.53 -3.83 -19.05
C LYS A 84 53.16 -4.51 -20.27
N THR A 85 52.51 -5.54 -20.83
CA THR A 85 52.99 -6.26 -22.02
C THR A 85 52.48 -5.68 -23.34
N LYS A 86 51.45 -4.82 -23.28
CA LYS A 86 50.89 -4.14 -24.45
C LYS A 86 51.46 -2.73 -24.53
N THR A 87 52.20 -2.43 -25.60
CA THR A 87 52.56 -1.07 -25.95
C THR A 87 51.32 -0.34 -26.42
N TRP A 88 50.68 0.43 -25.53
CA TRP A 88 49.51 1.24 -25.88
C TRP A 88 49.97 2.47 -26.66
N ILE A 89 49.90 2.39 -27.99
CA ILE A 89 50.41 3.39 -28.94
C ILE A 89 49.69 4.75 -28.82
N TYR A 90 48.51 4.80 -28.18
CA TYR A 90 47.63 5.97 -28.20
C TYR A 90 47.41 6.67 -26.84
N TYR A 91 47.78 6.04 -25.72
CA TYR A 91 47.70 6.63 -24.38
C TYR A 91 48.89 6.13 -23.53
N PRO A 92 49.95 6.95 -23.35
CA PRO A 92 51.18 6.51 -22.67
C PRO A 92 50.99 6.31 -21.15
N ASP A 93 49.92 6.84 -20.57
CA ASP A 93 49.75 6.96 -19.13
C ASP A 93 48.58 6.09 -18.62
N CYS A 94 48.77 4.76 -18.67
CA CYS A 94 47.90 3.85 -17.93
C CYS A 94 48.33 3.83 -16.46
N TYR A 95 47.49 4.37 -15.58
CA TYR A 95 47.69 4.30 -14.13
C TYR A 95 46.80 3.22 -13.52
N GLU A 96 47.40 2.35 -12.72
CA GLU A 96 46.64 1.46 -11.85
C GLU A 96 45.85 2.30 -10.84
N ARG A 97 44.55 2.02 -10.72
CA ARG A 97 43.66 2.74 -9.83
C ARG A 97 42.77 1.76 -9.10
N GLU A 98 42.59 2.00 -7.81
CA GLU A 98 41.67 1.27 -6.95
C GLU A 98 40.70 2.28 -6.33
N TRP A 99 39.41 1.96 -6.35
CA TRP A 99 38.38 2.76 -5.70
C TRP A 99 37.25 1.87 -5.21
N GLU A 100 36.45 2.39 -4.29
CA GLU A 100 35.27 1.69 -3.78
C GLU A 100 34.01 2.42 -4.21
N THR A 101 32.97 1.65 -4.53
CA THR A 101 31.62 2.18 -4.67
C THR A 101 30.71 1.56 -3.62
N SER A 102 29.69 2.31 -3.21
CA SER A 102 28.65 1.80 -2.34
C SER A 102 28.03 0.53 -2.91
N GLY A 103 27.80 -0.47 -2.05
CA GLY A 103 27.10 -1.70 -2.43
C GLY A 103 25.64 -1.46 -2.84
N TYR A 104 25.06 -0.33 -2.46
CA TYR A 104 23.69 0.07 -2.79
C TYR A 104 23.56 0.81 -4.13
N ARG A 105 24.69 1.06 -4.81
CA ARG A 105 24.74 1.86 -6.04
C ARG A 105 24.41 0.99 -7.25
N ALA A 106 23.50 1.47 -8.09
CA ALA A 106 23.14 0.88 -9.37
C ALA A 106 24.29 1.02 -10.39
N GLY A 107 24.21 0.20 -11.43
CA GLY A 107 25.14 0.27 -12.56
C GLY A 107 24.99 1.56 -13.38
N GLU A 108 25.87 1.71 -14.37
CA GLU A 108 25.76 2.79 -15.37
C GLU A 108 24.44 2.69 -16.17
N ASP A 109 23.94 1.47 -16.35
CA ASP A 109 22.64 1.18 -16.97
C ASP A 109 21.44 1.44 -16.04
N GLY A 110 21.69 1.86 -14.80
CA GLY A 110 20.68 2.14 -13.79
C GLY A 110 20.01 0.89 -13.20
N ASN A 111 20.50 -0.30 -13.55
CA ASN A 111 19.97 -1.55 -13.01
C ASN A 111 20.67 -1.90 -11.69
N TYR A 112 19.86 -2.43 -10.77
CA TYR A 112 20.32 -2.90 -9.47
C TYR A 112 19.57 -4.17 -9.09
N THR A 113 20.27 -5.12 -8.49
CA THR A 113 19.67 -6.37 -7.98
C THR A 113 19.84 -6.45 -6.48
N VAL A 114 18.72 -6.32 -5.77
CA VAL A 114 18.67 -6.56 -4.33
C VAL A 114 18.77 -8.06 -4.10
N LYS A 115 19.73 -8.50 -3.28
CA LYS A 115 19.84 -9.90 -2.85
C LYS A 115 19.39 -10.04 -1.40
N LEU A 116 18.32 -10.77 -1.16
CA LEU A 116 17.76 -10.97 0.16
C LEU A 116 18.54 -12.05 0.93
N LYS A 117 18.70 -11.84 2.25
CA LYS A 117 19.35 -12.82 3.15
C LYS A 117 18.61 -14.17 3.15
N LYS A 118 17.27 -14.12 3.03
CA LYS A 118 16.36 -15.25 2.99
C LYS A 118 15.30 -15.02 1.91
N PRO A 119 14.68 -16.08 1.36
CA PRO A 119 13.48 -15.95 0.54
C PRO A 119 12.39 -15.17 1.27
N LEU A 120 11.60 -14.39 0.53
CA LEU A 120 10.46 -13.66 1.09
C LEU A 120 9.43 -14.64 1.67
N ALA A 121 9.01 -14.38 2.90
CA ALA A 121 7.95 -15.13 3.56
C ALA A 121 6.61 -14.40 3.48
N GLU A 122 5.51 -15.14 3.62
CA GLU A 122 4.17 -14.55 3.74
C GLU A 122 4.12 -13.62 4.96
N GLY A 123 3.62 -12.40 4.77
CA GLY A 123 3.60 -11.36 5.79
C GLY A 123 4.87 -10.53 5.92
N ASP A 124 5.93 -10.82 5.16
CA ASP A 124 7.10 -9.93 5.11
C ASP A 124 6.72 -8.59 4.44
N LYS A 125 7.20 -7.50 5.05
CA LYS A 125 7.09 -6.13 4.54
C LYS A 125 8.43 -5.68 3.98
N VAL A 126 8.49 -5.38 2.68
CA VAL A 126 9.72 -4.91 2.03
C VAL A 126 9.60 -3.42 1.72
N THR A 127 10.52 -2.62 2.24
CA THR A 127 10.62 -1.20 1.91
C THR A 127 11.83 -0.99 1.02
N LEU A 128 11.63 -0.40 -0.15
CA LEU A 128 12.67 0.04 -1.08
C LEU A 128 12.69 1.56 -1.08
N SER A 129 13.83 2.16 -0.75
CA SER A 129 14.04 3.61 -0.80
C SER A 129 15.06 3.95 -1.87
N PHE A 130 14.79 5.02 -2.61
CA PHE A 130 15.54 5.38 -3.82
C PHE A 130 16.15 6.77 -3.68
N ALA A 131 17.37 6.92 -4.19
CA ALA A 131 18.03 8.22 -4.34
C ALA A 131 18.80 8.27 -5.68
N ASP A 132 19.04 9.45 -6.21
CA ASP A 132 19.90 9.63 -7.40
C ASP A 132 21.40 9.62 -7.06
N ASP A 133 22.27 9.73 -8.05
CA ASP A 133 23.74 9.79 -7.85
C ASP A 133 24.18 11.01 -7.02
N GLY A 134 23.36 12.07 -6.98
CA GLY A 134 23.53 13.26 -6.14
C GLY A 134 23.04 13.09 -4.70
N ASN A 135 22.54 11.91 -4.33
CA ASN A 135 21.87 11.60 -3.06
C ASN A 135 20.56 12.37 -2.83
N LEU A 136 19.91 12.87 -3.88
CA LEU A 136 18.55 13.40 -3.80
C LEU A 136 17.58 12.25 -3.59
N TYR A 137 16.77 12.34 -2.54
CA TYR A 137 15.74 11.34 -2.24
C TYR A 137 14.62 11.38 -3.27
N LEU A 138 14.38 10.26 -3.95
CA LEU A 138 13.34 10.12 -4.98
C LEU A 138 12.03 9.61 -4.37
N GLY A 139 12.10 8.80 -3.32
CA GLY A 139 10.91 8.26 -2.66
C GLY A 139 11.11 6.83 -2.19
N GLN A 140 10.01 6.19 -1.81
CA GLN A 140 10.02 4.79 -1.41
C GLN A 140 8.80 4.01 -1.91
N LEU A 141 9.03 2.72 -2.14
CA LEU A 141 8.02 1.72 -2.43
C LEU A 141 7.95 0.75 -1.25
N VAL A 142 6.74 0.50 -0.78
CA VAL A 142 6.48 -0.43 0.33
C VAL A 142 5.67 -1.60 -0.23
N PHE A 143 6.29 -2.76 -0.29
CA PHE A 143 5.64 -4.02 -0.60
C PHE A 143 5.03 -4.62 0.66
N GLU A 144 3.78 -5.06 0.54
CA GLU A 144 3.10 -5.89 1.52
C GLU A 144 2.42 -7.05 0.80
N ASP A 145 2.46 -8.23 1.40
CA ASP A 145 1.78 -9.39 0.84
C ASP A 145 0.27 -9.13 0.65
N GLY A 146 -0.30 -9.71 -0.41
CA GLY A 146 -1.68 -9.46 -0.81
C GLY A 146 -2.69 -9.83 0.27
N LYS A 147 -2.42 -10.87 1.08
CA LYS A 147 -3.29 -11.24 2.20
C LYS A 147 -3.24 -10.20 3.31
N THR A 148 -2.04 -9.78 3.70
CA THR A 148 -1.84 -8.73 4.73
C THR A 148 -2.44 -7.40 4.28
N GLN A 149 -2.30 -7.05 3.00
CA GLN A 149 -2.92 -5.85 2.42
C GLN A 149 -4.44 -5.92 2.47
N ASN A 150 -5.03 -7.06 2.07
CA ASN A 150 -6.49 -7.25 2.11
C ASN A 150 -7.05 -7.20 3.53
N GLU A 151 -6.37 -7.82 4.50
CA GLU A 151 -6.76 -7.75 5.91
C GLU A 151 -6.73 -6.31 6.45
N ARG A 152 -5.71 -5.51 6.08
CA ARG A 152 -5.68 -4.09 6.45
C ARG A 152 -6.82 -3.31 5.80
N LEU A 153 -7.02 -3.46 4.50
CA LEU A 153 -8.08 -2.77 3.77
C LEU A 153 -9.48 -3.13 4.29
N GLN A 154 -9.69 -4.38 4.72
CA GLN A 154 -10.92 -4.80 5.39
C GLN A 154 -11.10 -4.11 6.74
N LYS A 155 -10.07 -4.08 7.58
CA LYS A 155 -10.12 -3.37 8.88
C LYS A 155 -10.33 -1.87 8.72
N GLU A 156 -9.72 -1.24 7.73
CA GLU A 156 -9.93 0.18 7.43
C GLU A 156 -11.37 0.44 7.00
N ARG A 157 -11.94 -0.40 6.13
CA ARG A 157 -13.35 -0.31 5.74
C ARG A 157 -14.28 -0.49 6.93
N GLU A 158 -14.04 -1.50 7.77
CA GLU A 158 -14.84 -1.74 8.98
C GLU A 158 -14.77 -0.54 9.94
N ALA A 159 -13.60 0.08 10.07
CA ALA A 159 -13.42 1.28 10.89
C ALA A 159 -14.16 2.51 10.31
N GLU A 160 -14.10 2.70 8.99
CA GLU A 160 -14.86 3.76 8.30
C GLU A 160 -16.38 3.55 8.44
N GLU A 161 -16.86 2.32 8.29
CA GLU A 161 -18.27 1.97 8.49
C GLU A 161 -18.72 2.24 9.94
N GLN A 162 -17.86 1.92 10.93
CA GLN A 162 -18.13 2.25 12.34
C GLN A 162 -18.18 3.75 12.57
N GLN A 163 -17.23 4.51 12.05
CA GLN A 163 -17.23 5.98 12.18
C GLN A 163 -18.48 6.59 11.52
N TYR A 164 -18.84 6.13 10.33
CA TYR A 164 -20.05 6.57 9.65
C TYR A 164 -21.32 6.25 10.45
N ALA A 165 -21.41 5.05 11.04
CA ALA A 165 -22.53 4.67 11.89
C ALA A 165 -22.60 5.53 13.18
N GLU A 166 -21.46 5.84 13.79
CA GLU A 166 -21.39 6.75 14.95
C GLU A 166 -21.80 8.18 14.61
N GLU A 167 -21.39 8.69 13.44
CA GLU A 167 -21.80 10.01 12.94
C GLU A 167 -23.31 10.08 12.70
N LEU A 168 -23.86 9.07 12.04
CA LEU A 168 -25.31 8.95 11.86
C LEU A 168 -26.05 8.89 13.21
N PHE A 169 -25.51 8.14 14.18
CA PHE A 169 -26.10 8.05 15.51
C PHE A 169 -26.07 9.41 16.22
N LYS A 170 -24.94 10.12 16.24
CA LYS A 170 -24.82 11.46 16.83
C LYS A 170 -25.81 12.44 16.19
N ARG A 171 -25.89 12.45 14.86
CA ARG A 171 -26.83 13.29 14.11
C ARG A 171 -28.28 13.02 14.50
N SER A 172 -28.66 11.75 14.68
CA SER A 172 -30.02 11.39 15.11
C SER A 172 -30.35 11.93 16.52
N ILE A 173 -29.39 11.89 17.45
CA ILE A 173 -29.56 12.44 18.80
C ILE A 173 -29.66 13.97 18.76
N GLU A 174 -28.84 14.63 17.93
CA GLU A 174 -28.92 16.08 17.72
C GLU A 174 -30.27 16.50 17.13
N GLU A 175 -30.77 15.77 16.13
CA GLU A 175 -32.09 16.00 15.56
C GLU A 175 -33.19 15.85 16.61
N GLU A 176 -33.18 14.76 17.40
CA GLU A 176 -34.15 14.53 18.49
C GLU A 176 -34.08 15.58 19.60
N THR A 177 -32.89 16.05 19.97
CA THR A 177 -32.71 17.08 21.01
C THR A 177 -33.09 18.47 20.52
N ASN A 178 -32.93 18.77 19.24
CA ASN A 178 -33.28 20.04 18.62
C ASN A 178 -34.76 20.12 18.15
N LYS A 179 -35.52 19.03 18.26
CA LYS A 179 -36.98 19.05 18.02
C LYS A 179 -37.67 20.08 18.92
N THR A 180 -38.55 20.87 18.31
CA THR A 180 -39.43 21.78 19.04
C THR A 180 -40.52 21.00 19.78
N TRP A 181 -41.10 21.59 20.84
CA TRP A 181 -42.08 20.91 21.68
C TRP A 181 -43.33 20.44 20.92
N TYR A 182 -43.76 21.19 19.88
CA TYR A 182 -44.89 20.79 19.04
C TYR A 182 -44.57 19.58 18.14
N GLN A 183 -43.34 19.45 17.64
CA GLN A 183 -42.92 18.28 16.85
C GLN A 183 -42.92 17.01 17.72
N ARG A 184 -42.41 17.09 18.95
CA ARG A 184 -42.47 15.99 19.91
C ARG A 184 -43.90 15.60 20.28
N LEU A 185 -44.80 16.59 20.39
CA LEU A 185 -46.21 16.36 20.69
C LEU A 185 -46.94 15.69 19.50
N GLY A 186 -46.66 16.15 18.28
CA GLY A 186 -47.18 15.56 17.03
C GLY A 186 -46.73 14.12 16.84
N ASP A 187 -45.45 13.82 17.05
CA ASP A 187 -44.87 12.47 16.98
C ASP A 187 -45.58 11.54 17.99
N SER A 188 -45.76 11.98 19.23
CA SER A 188 -46.48 11.21 20.27
C SER A 188 -47.93 10.92 19.91
N ILE A 189 -48.65 11.90 19.34
CA ILE A 189 -50.04 11.74 18.90
C ILE A 189 -50.12 10.80 17.69
N GLN A 190 -49.20 10.90 16.73
CA GLN A 190 -49.14 10.00 15.59
C GLN A 190 -48.86 8.56 16.02
N ASP A 191 -47.91 8.33 16.93
CA ASP A 191 -47.59 6.99 17.42
C ASP A 191 -48.75 6.37 18.19
N GLN A 192 -49.43 7.14 19.05
CA GLN A 192 -50.63 6.67 19.74
C GLN A 192 -51.76 6.35 18.75
N TRP A 193 -51.92 7.16 17.71
CA TRP A 193 -52.94 6.93 16.69
C TRP A 193 -52.62 5.73 15.80
N TRP A 194 -51.36 5.49 15.46
CA TRP A 194 -50.91 4.30 14.73
C TRP A 194 -51.11 3.03 15.56
N ASN A 195 -50.80 3.05 16.85
CA ASN A 195 -51.08 1.95 17.78
C ASN A 195 -52.59 1.70 17.91
N PHE A 196 -53.40 2.76 17.99
CA PHE A 196 -54.86 2.66 18.05
C PHE A 196 -55.46 2.09 16.74
N LYS A 197 -55.02 2.58 15.57
CA LYS A 197 -55.43 2.01 14.27
C LYS A 197 -54.95 0.57 14.07
N GLY A 198 -53.77 0.23 14.60
CA GLY A 198 -53.23 -1.12 14.57
C GLY A 198 -54.03 -2.09 15.42
N TRP A 199 -54.49 -1.64 16.60
CA TRP A 199 -55.40 -2.38 17.47
C TRP A 199 -56.79 -2.59 16.83
N TRP A 200 -57.29 -1.59 16.10
CA TRP A 200 -58.59 -1.66 15.42
C TRP A 200 -58.60 -2.45 14.10
N ARG A 201 -57.42 -2.75 13.53
CA ARG A 201 -57.25 -3.58 12.32
C ARG A 201 -56.72 -4.99 12.64
N GLY A 202 -56.60 -5.34 13.92
CA GLY A 202 -56.34 -6.70 14.41
C GLY A 202 -57.65 -7.41 14.74
#